data_AF-A0A1Y1T6W9-F1
#
_entry.id   AF-A0A1Y1T6W9-F1
#
_cell.length_a   1.000
_cell.length_b   1.000
_cell.length_c   1.000
_cell.angle_alpha   90.00
_cell.angle_beta   90.00
_cell.angle_gamma   90.00
#
_symmetry.space_group_name_H-M   'P 1'
#
loop_
_entity.id
_entity.type
_entity.pdbx_description
1 polymer ?
#
loop_
_entity_poly.entity_id
_entity_poly.type
_entity_poly.pdbx_seq_one_letter_code
_entity_poly.pdbx_strand_id
1 'polypeptide(L)'
;MKKIILGLFLLFGAQVFAQGRMSEDVLKKMQEEEIAALALNEEQIPAYKEINKDFTEGLQALRNSNGDRSKRFEQMRKLSEKRDEDLKELLTEDQFKKYTKMQEERREQMRGRMRDRRQN
;
A
#
# COMPACT_ATOMS: atom_id res chain seq x y z
N MET A 1 -24.58 27.13 -23.89
CA MET A 1 -23.82 28.39 -23.82
C MET A 1 -23.56 28.74 -22.35
N LYS A 2 -22.32 29.14 -22.04
CA LYS A 2 -21.88 29.97 -20.89
C LYS A 2 -22.02 29.41 -19.46
N LYS A 3 -20.88 28.91 -18.97
CA LYS A 3 -20.26 28.98 -17.62
C LYS A 3 -21.17 29.23 -16.40
N ILE A 4 -21.06 28.35 -15.40
CA ILE A 4 -21.07 28.73 -13.99
C ILE A 4 -19.83 28.13 -13.33
N ILE A 5 -19.01 29.02 -12.77
CA ILE A 5 -17.84 28.74 -11.94
C ILE A 5 -18.35 28.46 -10.53
N LEU A 6 -17.84 27.43 -9.87
CA LEU A 6 -17.72 27.42 -8.41
C LEU A 6 -16.41 26.70 -8.04
N GLY A 7 -15.35 27.48 -7.93
CA GLY A 7 -14.15 27.08 -7.22
C GLY A 7 -14.27 27.42 -5.75
N LEU A 8 -13.75 26.57 -4.89
CA LEU A 8 -13.41 26.93 -3.51
C LEU A 8 -12.11 26.22 -3.10
N PHE A 9 -11.03 26.63 -3.76
CA PHE A 9 -9.67 26.59 -3.21
C PHE A 9 -9.47 27.95 -2.54
N LEU A 10 -9.70 28.04 -1.23
CA LEU A 10 -9.24 29.17 -0.43
C LEU A 10 -7.85 28.83 0.10
N LEU A 11 -6.87 29.59 -0.39
CA LEU A 11 -5.51 29.66 0.09
C LEU A 11 -5.48 30.25 1.50
N PHE A 12 -4.96 29.50 2.48
CA PHE A 12 -4.26 30.09 3.62
C PHE A 12 -3.01 29.26 3.92
N GLY A 13 -1.89 29.97 4.05
CA GLY A 13 -0.54 29.46 3.89
C GLY A 13 -0.02 28.52 4.97
N ALA A 14 0.79 27.57 4.52
CA ALA A 14 2.13 27.27 5.00
C ALA A 14 2.79 26.49 3.85
N GLN A 15 4.12 26.47 3.78
CA GLN A 15 4.81 25.63 2.81
C GLN A 15 4.50 24.15 3.11
N VAL A 16 3.47 23.59 2.49
CA VAL A 16 3.13 22.18 2.66
C VAL A 16 3.96 21.41 1.66
N PHE A 17 5.03 20.80 2.16
CA PHE A 17 5.88 19.84 1.46
C PHE A 17 5.03 18.91 0.60
N ALA A 18 5.15 19.04 -0.71
CA ALA A 18 4.69 18.06 -1.68
C ALA A 18 5.57 16.79 -1.60
N GLN A 19 5.49 16.01 -0.52
CA GLN A 19 6.22 14.74 -0.36
C GLN A 19 5.44 13.68 0.43
N GLY A 20 4.40 13.13 -0.21
CA GLY A 20 4.11 11.70 -0.35
C GLY A 20 4.35 10.66 0.77
N ARG A 21 4.31 10.96 2.07
CA ARG A 21 4.28 9.94 3.14
C ARG A 21 2.82 9.58 3.44
N MET A 22 2.47 8.30 3.35
CA MET A 22 1.22 7.80 3.93
C MET A 22 1.31 8.05 5.44
N SER A 23 0.30 8.65 6.06
CA SER A 23 0.34 8.88 7.50
C SER A 23 0.33 7.54 8.25
N GLU A 24 0.94 7.52 9.43
CA GLU A 24 0.96 6.33 10.29
C GLU A 24 -0.45 5.85 10.62
N ASP A 25 -1.39 6.76 10.81
CA ASP A 25 -2.80 6.42 11.02
C ASP A 25 -3.42 5.67 9.85
N VAL A 26 -3.08 6.04 8.61
CA VAL A 26 -3.59 5.33 7.42
C VAL A 26 -2.97 3.95 7.33
N LEU A 27 -1.66 3.82 7.57
CA LEU A 27 -0.99 2.51 7.60
C LEU A 27 -1.59 1.60 8.66
N LYS A 28 -1.83 2.13 9.86
CA LYS A 28 -2.45 1.40 10.96
C LYS A 28 -3.87 0.93 10.62
N LYS A 29 -4.70 1.82 10.06
CA LYS A 29 -6.07 1.45 9.63
C LYS A 29 -6.05 0.36 8.56
N MET A 30 -5.16 0.47 7.57
CA MET A 30 -5.04 -0.56 6.53
C MET A 30 -4.64 -1.91 7.13
N GLN A 31 -3.72 -1.93 8.10
CA GLN A 31 -3.34 -3.16 8.81
C GLN A 31 -4.51 -3.72 9.62
N GLU A 32 -5.28 -2.88 10.33
CA GLU A 32 -6.45 -3.31 11.11
C GLU A 32 -7.54 -3.90 10.21
N GLU A 33 -7.83 -3.27 9.07
CA GLU A 33 -8.77 -3.78 8.07
C GLU A 33 -8.33 -5.14 7.51
N GLU A 34 -7.04 -5.33 7.24
CA GLU A 34 -6.52 -6.58 6.71
C GLU A 34 -6.49 -7.70 7.77
N ILE A 35 -6.14 -7.37 9.02
CA ILE A 35 -6.26 -8.30 10.17
C ILE A 35 -7.70 -8.79 10.32
N ALA A 36 -8.67 -7.87 10.26
CA ALA A 36 -10.09 -8.20 10.36
C ALA A 36 -10.55 -9.01 9.13
N ALA A 37 -10.13 -8.64 7.92
CA ALA A 37 -10.47 -9.36 6.71
C ALA A 37 -9.92 -10.79 6.73
N LEU A 38 -8.70 -11.01 7.19
CA LEU A 38 -8.09 -12.34 7.28
C LEU A 38 -8.55 -13.14 8.51
N ALA A 39 -9.32 -12.52 9.41
CA ALA A 39 -9.73 -13.12 10.67
C ALA A 39 -8.54 -13.73 11.43
N LEU A 40 -7.45 -12.96 11.54
CA LEU A 40 -6.24 -13.43 12.24
C LEU A 40 -6.52 -13.62 13.72
N ASN A 41 -5.99 -14.72 14.28
CA ASN A 41 -6.10 -14.96 15.71
C ASN A 41 -5.03 -14.17 16.50
N GLU A 42 -5.15 -14.18 17.83
CA GLU A 42 -4.25 -13.44 18.73
C GLU A 42 -2.78 -13.86 18.62
N GLU A 43 -2.51 -15.10 18.23
CA GLU A 43 -1.15 -15.63 18.05
C GLU A 43 -0.53 -15.17 16.72
N GLN A 44 -1.35 -14.99 15.68
CA GLN A 44 -0.92 -14.54 14.35
C GLN A 44 -0.69 -13.04 14.27
N ILE A 45 -1.47 -12.23 15.00
CA ILE A 45 -1.44 -10.76 14.91
C ILE A 45 -0.05 -10.15 15.15
N PRO A 46 0.72 -10.54 16.19
CA PRO A 46 2.05 -9.96 16.43
C PRO A 46 3.01 -10.21 15.27
N ALA A 47 3.07 -11.45 14.77
CA ALA A 47 3.93 -11.82 13.65
C ALA A 47 3.50 -11.10 12.36
N TYR A 48 2.19 -11.01 12.11
CA TYR A 48 1.65 -10.30 10.96
C TYR A 48 2.04 -8.81 10.95
N LYS A 49 1.97 -8.16 12.11
CA LYS A 49 2.36 -6.75 12.26
C LYS A 49 3.84 -6.53 12.00
N GLU A 50 4.69 -7.42 12.51
CA GLU A 50 6.14 -7.30 12.29
C GLU A 50 6.50 -7.53 10.81
N ILE A 51 5.96 -8.57 10.17
CA ILE A 51 6.16 -8.84 8.74
C ILE A 51 5.77 -7.61 7.89
N ASN A 52 4.63 -6.97 8.20
CA ASN A 52 4.20 -5.79 7.45
C ASN A 52 4.96 -4.51 7.83
N LYS A 53 5.49 -4.40 9.05
CA LYS A 53 6.38 -3.33 9.46
C LYS A 53 7.68 -3.39 8.67
N ASP A 54 8.33 -4.54 8.60
CA ASP A 54 9.56 -4.77 7.83
C ASP A 54 9.36 -4.43 6.34
N PHE A 55 8.24 -4.89 5.77
CA PHE A 55 7.88 -4.56 4.40
C PHE A 55 7.72 -3.06 4.19
N THR A 56 7.01 -2.38 5.10
CA THR A 56 6.75 -0.94 5.00
C THR A 56 8.02 -0.11 5.17
N GLU A 57 8.89 -0.48 6.11
CA GLU A 57 10.20 0.15 6.30
C GLU A 57 11.10 -0.05 5.08
N GLY A 58 11.11 -1.26 4.51
CA GLY A 58 11.81 -1.55 3.25
C GLY A 58 11.32 -0.67 2.10
N LEU A 59 10.00 -0.51 1.95
CA LEU A 59 9.43 0.39 0.95
C LEU A 59 9.80 1.86 1.19
N GLN A 60 9.82 2.31 2.45
CA GLN A 60 10.24 3.68 2.80
C GLN A 60 11.72 3.90 2.46
N ALA A 61 12.60 2.95 2.77
CA ALA A 61 14.01 3.00 2.43
C ALA A 61 14.21 3.05 0.91
N LEU A 62 13.49 2.21 0.15
CA LEU A 62 13.51 2.26 -1.32
C LEU A 62 12.92 3.54 -1.89
N ARG A 63 11.99 4.19 -1.19
CA ARG A 63 11.44 5.48 -1.63
C ARG A 63 12.50 6.58 -1.58
N ASN A 64 13.29 6.56 -0.51
CA ASN A 64 14.30 7.57 -0.21
C ASN A 64 15.66 7.28 -0.89
N SER A 65 15.81 6.14 -1.57
CA SER A 65 17.05 5.79 -2.26
C SER A 65 17.18 6.48 -3.64
N ASN A 66 18.39 6.96 -3.94
CA ASN A 66 18.74 7.60 -5.22
C ASN A 66 19.16 6.56 -6.30
N GLY A 67 18.38 5.48 -6.43
CA GLY A 67 18.67 4.39 -7.37
C GLY A 67 17.98 4.51 -8.73
N ASP A 68 18.54 3.81 -9.73
CA ASP A 68 17.87 3.58 -11.02
C ASP A 68 16.48 2.98 -10.80
N ARG A 69 15.49 3.46 -11.54
CA ARG A 69 14.10 3.03 -11.49
C ARG A 69 13.97 1.52 -11.70
N SER A 70 14.78 0.93 -12.57
CA SER A 70 14.78 -0.51 -12.83
C SER A 70 15.18 -1.32 -11.58
N LYS A 71 16.27 -0.92 -10.93
CA LYS A 71 16.77 -1.53 -9.69
C LYS A 71 15.79 -1.36 -8.54
N ARG A 72 15.17 -0.19 -8.42
CA ARG A 72 14.13 0.05 -7.39
C ARG A 72 12.91 -0.85 -7.60
N PHE A 73 12.51 -1.07 -8.85
CA PHE A 73 11.42 -2.00 -9.17
C PHE A 73 11.78 -3.45 -8.79
N GLU A 74 12.99 -3.89 -9.13
CA GLU A 74 13.48 -5.22 -8.74
C GLU A 74 13.50 -5.40 -7.21
N GLN A 75 14.02 -4.41 -6.48
CA GLN A 75 14.06 -4.44 -5.02
C GLN A 75 12.65 -4.45 -4.41
N MET A 76 11.72 -3.68 -4.96
CA MET A 76 10.32 -3.70 -4.53
C MET A 76 9.67 -5.07 -4.78
N ARG A 77 9.99 -5.71 -5.91
CA ARG A 77 9.53 -7.09 -6.20
C ARG A 77 10.04 -8.07 -5.15
N LYS A 78 11.34 -8.02 -4.83
CA LYS A 78 11.95 -8.87 -3.80
C LYS A 78 11.34 -8.66 -2.41
N LEU A 79 11.07 -7.42 -2.03
CA LEU A 79 10.37 -7.12 -0.76
C LEU A 79 8.96 -7.71 -0.74
N SER A 80 8.23 -7.64 -1.86
CA SER A 80 6.89 -8.24 -1.95
C SER A 80 6.96 -9.76 -1.87
N GLU A 81 7.89 -10.39 -2.60
CA GLU A 81 8.08 -11.84 -2.60
C GLU A 81 8.43 -12.35 -1.20
N LYS A 82 9.37 -11.69 -0.52
CA LYS A 82 9.73 -12.03 0.86
C LYS A 82 8.52 -11.94 1.79
N ARG A 83 7.75 -10.84 1.72
CA ARG A 83 6.55 -10.68 2.55
C ARG A 83 5.52 -11.78 2.27
N ASP A 84 5.31 -12.12 1.00
CA ASP A 84 4.36 -13.16 0.60
C ASP A 84 4.82 -14.55 1.11
N GLU A 85 6.12 -14.83 1.11
CA GLU A 85 6.71 -16.03 1.72
C GLU A 85 6.51 -16.06 3.24
N ASP A 86 6.88 -14.98 3.95
CA ASP A 86 6.72 -14.89 5.41
C ASP A 86 5.24 -15.05 5.82
N LEU A 87 4.32 -14.45 5.06
CA LEU A 87 2.88 -14.57 5.31
C LEU A 87 2.35 -15.97 4.99
N LYS A 88 2.91 -16.67 4.01
CA LYS A 88 2.52 -18.05 3.70
C LYS A 88 2.86 -19.02 4.82
N GLU A 89 3.94 -18.77 5.55
CA GLU A 89 4.33 -19.55 6.73
C GLU A 89 3.46 -19.24 7.96
N LEU A 90 3.01 -17.99 8.09
CA LEU A 90 2.18 -17.53 9.22
C LEU A 90 0.68 -17.87 9.08
N LEU A 91 0.15 -17.75 7.86
CA LEU A 91 -1.28 -17.85 7.58
C LEU A 91 -1.70 -19.29 7.31
N THR A 92 -2.95 -19.61 7.63
CA THR A 92 -3.55 -20.86 7.14
C THR A 92 -3.72 -20.80 5.62
N GLU A 93 -3.92 -21.96 4.98
CA GLU A 93 -4.11 -22.02 3.52
C GLU A 93 -5.27 -21.13 3.06
N ASP A 94 -6.39 -21.13 3.79
CA ASP A 94 -7.56 -20.32 3.46
C ASP A 94 -7.33 -18.82 3.66
N GLN A 95 -6.63 -18.45 4.74
CA GLN A 95 -6.21 -17.06 4.97
C GLN A 95 -5.26 -16.59 3.87
N PHE A 96 -4.29 -17.41 3.46
CA PHE A 96 -3.35 -17.07 2.41
C PHE A 96 -4.00 -16.95 1.02
N LYS A 97 -4.99 -17.82 0.71
CA LYS A 97 -5.83 -17.68 -0.49
C LYS A 97 -6.59 -16.36 -0.48
N LYS A 98 -7.21 -16.00 0.64
CA LYS A 98 -7.93 -14.73 0.80
C LYS A 98 -7.00 -13.53 0.62
N TYR A 99 -5.84 -13.58 1.25
CA TYR A 99 -4.79 -12.57 1.10
C TYR A 99 -4.37 -12.37 -0.36
N THR A 100 -4.07 -13.46 -1.07
CA THR A 100 -3.65 -13.42 -2.47
C THR A 100 -4.74 -12.80 -3.36
N LYS A 101 -6.00 -13.16 -3.14
CA LYS A 101 -7.14 -12.57 -3.84
C LYS A 101 -7.26 -11.05 -3.59
N MET A 102 -7.14 -10.62 -2.34
CA MET A 102 -7.14 -9.19 -1.99
C MET A 102 -5.99 -8.44 -2.69
N GLN A 103 -4.82 -9.06 -2.82
CA GLN A 103 -3.68 -8.51 -3.54
C GLN A 103 -3.94 -8.37 -5.04
N GLU A 104 -4.57 -9.37 -5.67
CA GLU A 104 -4.98 -9.33 -7.07
C GLU A 104 -6.01 -8.23 -7.34
N GLU A 105 -7.07 -8.16 -6.52
CA GLU A 105 -8.10 -7.12 -6.62
C GLU A 105 -7.50 -5.72 -6.51
N ARG A 106 -6.59 -5.50 -5.55
CA ARG A 106 -5.85 -4.24 -5.43
C ARG A 106 -5.03 -3.92 -6.69
N ARG A 107 -4.36 -4.91 -7.28
CA ARG A 107 -3.59 -4.74 -8.54
C ARG A 107 -4.50 -4.38 -9.72
N GLU A 108 -5.67 -5.02 -9.83
CA GLU A 108 -6.64 -4.74 -10.87
C GLU A 108 -7.21 -3.32 -10.74
N GLN A 109 -7.60 -2.92 -9.52
CA GLN A 109 -8.07 -1.56 -9.25
C GLN A 109 -7.01 -0.51 -9.61
N MET A 110 -5.74 -0.76 -9.28
CA MET A 110 -4.64 0.12 -9.69
C MET A 110 -4.49 0.20 -11.20
N ARG A 111 -4.54 -0.94 -11.90
CA ARG A 111 -4.49 -0.99 -13.37
C ARG A 111 -5.66 -0.25 -14.02
N GLY A 112 -6.87 -0.39 -13.48
CA GLY A 112 -8.06 0.35 -13.90
C GLY A 112 -7.86 1.86 -13.80
N ARG A 113 -7.49 2.34 -12.60
CA ARG A 113 -7.19 3.77 -12.36
C ARG A 113 -6.10 4.32 -13.29
N MET A 114 -5.08 3.52 -13.62
CA MET A 114 -4.04 3.92 -14.57
C MET A 114 -4.55 4.02 -16.01
N ARG A 115 -5.48 3.15 -16.43
CA ARG A 115 -6.12 3.21 -17.75
C ARG A 115 -7.00 4.44 -17.86
N ASP A 116 -7.82 4.73 -16.84
CA ASP A 116 -8.72 5.89 -16.83
C ASP A 116 -7.93 7.21 -16.94
N ARG A 117 -6.81 7.31 -16.22
CA ARG A 117 -5.90 8.48 -16.30
C ARG A 117 -5.21 8.66 -17.65
N ARG A 118 -5.13 7.62 -18.49
CA ARG A 118 -4.56 7.72 -19.84
C ARG A 118 -5.59 8.10 -20.90
N GLN A 119 -6.88 7.96 -20.58
CA GLN A 119 -7.99 8.24 -21.50
C GLN A 119 -8.60 9.63 -21.29
N ASN A 120 -8.37 10.25 -20.12
CA ASN A 120 -8.66 11.65 -19.82
C ASN A 120 -7.45 12.54 -20.08
#